data_AF-A0A520JWG1-F1
#
_entry.id   AF-A0A520JWG1-F1
#
_cell.length_a   1.000
_cell.length_b   1.000
_cell.length_c   1.000
_cell.angle_alpha   90.00
_cell.angle_beta   90.00
_cell.angle_gamma   90.00
#
_symmetry.space_group_name_H-M   'P 1'
#
loop_
_entity.id
_entity.type
_entity.pdbx_description
1 polymer ?
#
loop_
_entity_poly.entity_id
_entity_poly.type
_entity_poly.pdbx_seq_one_letter_code
_entity_poly.pdbx_strand_id
1 'polypeptide(L)'
;MESSKLFVAFATICVALGAVGIAGAHQTWIDIDAMCIDLGDTVDVRLTEGHGFVSEGAPPFEVSAELVDPAGAQTPLNKTGEDDLYWHSGFDADQIGLYTILGRHVDECWWKIYTGPGSRPDRPDYPYTWFPGDVNWSEINKSNWTDDWHVVRYATPYKYSKAFVSTDCDFNEADRAAGQPLELIPLDDVATVGAGDFEFQVLWNGEPLPNGTIQITGANGQDLTVSAICDDEGRATLPLNISCDWLITAGAASDTAYWDGEYNDTLPCGANYTGSGGFVGSTHSASLTIPEMQEDAMRESSTIIMRATIRPEVQFCVKPAYLDFGELNPGDTSDPEIVAILNKGSKDLQTTVEVVDPSGLYTEGLYIGASLWDEFETAVPKGKHVPLTTELRVPGDFAGSGEMTGTIIFWAEAI
;
A
#
# COMPACT_ATOMS: atom_id res chain seq x y z
N MET A 1 -26.80 32.87 39.62
CA MET A 1 -25.57 32.05 39.58
C MET A 1 -25.60 31.37 38.23
N GLU A 2 -25.32 32.17 37.19
CA GLU A 2 -25.41 31.80 35.78
C GLU A 2 -24.12 32.27 35.14
N SER A 3 -23.43 31.35 34.47
CA SER A 3 -22.23 31.60 33.68
C SER A 3 -21.99 30.34 32.84
N SER A 4 -22.83 30.11 31.83
CA SER A 4 -22.44 29.28 30.69
C SER A 4 -21.65 30.17 29.73
N LYS A 5 -20.35 29.90 29.61
CA LYS A 5 -19.50 30.51 28.60
C LYS A 5 -19.82 29.84 27.27
N LEU A 6 -20.53 30.56 26.41
CA LEU A 6 -20.71 30.22 25.00
C LEU A 6 -19.39 30.56 24.29
N PHE A 7 -18.59 29.55 23.98
CA PHE A 7 -17.50 29.69 23.01
C PHE A 7 -18.16 29.75 21.63
N VAL A 8 -18.19 30.93 21.02
CA VAL A 8 -18.59 31.12 19.63
C VAL A 8 -17.30 31.05 18.81
N ALA A 9 -17.06 29.90 18.17
CA ALA A 9 -16.07 29.80 17.11
C ALA A 9 -16.66 30.53 15.88
N PHE A 10 -16.02 31.63 15.47
CA PHE A 10 -16.34 32.33 14.23
C PHE A 10 -15.66 31.60 13.07
N ALA A 11 -16.31 30.57 12.51
CA ALA A 11 -15.97 30.10 11.17
C ALA A 11 -16.45 31.17 10.18
N THR A 12 -15.52 31.96 9.65
CA THR A 12 -15.82 32.91 8.58
C THR A 12 -15.89 32.12 7.28
N ILE A 13 -17.07 31.55 6.99
CA ILE A 13 -17.37 30.92 5.70
C ILE A 13 -17.45 32.04 4.66
N CYS A 14 -16.32 32.31 4.00
CA CYS A 14 -16.30 33.17 2.83
C CYS A 14 -16.87 32.37 1.65
N VAL A 15 -18.10 32.69 1.23
CA VAL A 15 -18.56 32.37 -0.13
C VAL A 15 -17.79 33.29 -1.07
N ALA A 16 -16.54 32.95 -1.33
CA ALA A 16 -15.76 33.59 -2.37
C ALA A 16 -16.30 33.09 -3.72
N LEU A 17 -17.17 33.87 -4.35
CA LEU A 17 -17.40 33.81 -5.79
C LEU A 17 -16.12 34.30 -6.49
N GLY A 18 -15.09 33.46 -6.43
CA GLY A 18 -13.78 33.69 -6.99
C GLY A 18 -13.44 32.55 -7.92
N ALA A 19 -14.06 32.53 -9.10
CA ALA A 19 -13.49 31.85 -10.25
C ALA A 19 -12.22 32.63 -10.66
N VAL A 20 -11.13 32.45 -9.91
CA VAL A 20 -9.81 32.83 -10.38
C VAL A 20 -9.38 31.69 -11.28
N GLY A 21 -9.75 31.79 -12.55
CA GLY A 21 -9.29 30.88 -13.58
C GLY A 21 -7.77 30.90 -13.63
N ILE A 22 -7.15 29.86 -13.07
CA ILE A 22 -5.75 29.52 -13.32
C ILE A 22 -5.78 28.92 -14.72
N ALA A 23 -5.56 29.70 -15.77
CA ALA A 23 -5.38 29.08 -17.09
C ALA A 23 -4.02 28.34 -17.05
N GLY A 24 -4.13 27.02 -17.05
CA GLY A 24 -3.12 26.02 -16.64
C GLY A 24 -3.81 24.89 -15.86
N ALA A 25 -5.11 24.68 -16.11
CA ALA A 25 -6.14 24.59 -15.08
C ALA A 25 -6.39 23.18 -14.50
N HIS A 26 -5.57 22.18 -14.83
CA HIS A 26 -5.77 20.83 -14.32
C HIS A 26 -5.16 20.66 -12.92
N GLN A 27 -6.00 20.20 -11.99
CA GLN A 27 -5.55 19.56 -10.77
C GLN A 27 -4.94 18.21 -11.15
N THR A 28 -3.87 17.80 -10.50
CA THR A 28 -3.32 16.43 -10.61
C THR A 28 -3.53 15.73 -9.29
N TRP A 29 -4.03 14.50 -9.31
CA TRP A 29 -4.27 13.70 -8.11
C TRP A 29 -3.93 12.23 -8.33
N ILE A 30 -3.84 11.50 -7.23
CA ILE A 30 -3.72 10.04 -7.24
C ILE A 30 -5.11 9.46 -7.07
N ASP A 31 -5.45 8.49 -7.90
CA ASP A 31 -6.65 7.67 -7.82
C ASP A 31 -6.24 6.25 -7.38
N ILE A 32 -6.95 5.74 -6.38
CA ILE A 32 -6.78 4.41 -5.78
C ILE A 32 -8.16 3.76 -5.67
N ASP A 33 -8.22 2.43 -5.77
CA ASP A 33 -9.50 1.71 -5.71
C ASP A 33 -10.12 1.67 -4.31
N ALA A 34 -9.28 1.62 -3.27
CA ALA A 34 -9.71 1.56 -1.88
C ALA A 34 -8.59 2.03 -0.94
N MET A 35 -8.97 2.61 0.20
CA MET A 35 -8.02 2.92 1.29
C MET A 35 -7.73 1.69 2.17
N CYS A 36 -8.64 0.73 2.25
CA CYS A 36 -8.46 -0.52 2.99
C CYS A 36 -8.24 -1.69 2.03
N ILE A 37 -7.15 -2.42 2.23
CA ILE A 37 -6.75 -3.56 1.39
C ILE A 37 -6.31 -4.75 2.26
N ASP A 38 -6.17 -5.93 1.67
CA ASP A 38 -5.62 -7.08 2.38
C ASP A 38 -4.08 -7.13 2.25
N LEU A 39 -3.41 -7.69 3.26
CA LEU A 39 -1.97 -7.97 3.21
C LEU A 39 -1.65 -8.92 2.04
N GLY A 40 -0.76 -8.48 1.16
CA GLY A 40 -0.34 -9.19 -0.05
C GLY A 40 -1.11 -8.81 -1.31
N ASP A 41 -2.09 -7.90 -1.22
CA ASP A 41 -2.73 -7.32 -2.39
C ASP A 41 -1.76 -6.45 -3.19
N THR A 42 -1.93 -6.44 -4.51
CA THR A 42 -1.27 -5.48 -5.40
C THR A 42 -2.14 -4.24 -5.51
N VAL A 43 -1.59 -3.09 -5.13
CA VAL A 43 -2.24 -1.78 -5.24
C VAL A 43 -1.92 -1.17 -6.60
N ASP A 44 -2.95 -0.83 -7.36
CA ASP A 44 -2.85 -0.02 -8.57
C ASP A 44 -2.78 1.46 -8.21
N VAL A 45 -1.74 2.15 -8.67
CA VAL A 45 -1.51 3.57 -8.40
C VAL A 45 -1.68 4.34 -9.70
N ARG A 46 -2.74 5.14 -9.77
CA ARG A 46 -3.11 5.89 -10.97
C ARG A 46 -2.94 7.38 -10.74
N LEU A 47 -2.19 8.07 -11.59
CA LEU A 47 -2.17 9.54 -11.60
C LEU A 47 -2.96 10.03 -12.81
N THR A 48 -3.76 11.06 -12.58
CA THR A 48 -4.62 11.71 -13.58
C THR A 48 -4.60 13.21 -13.38
N GLU A 49 -5.03 13.94 -14.40
CA GLU A 49 -5.31 15.36 -14.31
C GLU A 49 -6.71 15.70 -14.84
N GLY A 50 -7.26 16.80 -14.36
CA GLY A 50 -8.55 17.31 -14.79
C GLY A 50 -9.12 18.41 -13.89
N HIS A 51 -10.43 18.61 -13.96
CA HIS A 51 -11.13 19.66 -13.21
C HIS A 51 -12.27 19.09 -12.39
N GLY A 52 -12.51 19.68 -11.21
CA GLY A 52 -13.71 19.36 -10.43
C GLY A 52 -13.78 17.88 -10.07
N PHE A 53 -12.62 17.25 -9.87
CA PHE A 53 -12.48 15.81 -9.63
C PHE A 53 -13.00 14.90 -10.76
N VAL A 54 -12.99 15.40 -12.00
CA VAL A 54 -13.27 14.64 -13.22
C VAL A 54 -11.96 14.42 -13.97
N SER A 55 -11.55 13.16 -14.13
CA SER A 55 -10.37 12.78 -14.92
C SER A 55 -10.54 13.18 -16.39
N GLU A 56 -9.54 13.87 -16.93
CA GLU A 56 -9.51 14.32 -18.34
C GLU A 56 -8.32 13.75 -19.11
N GLY A 57 -7.26 13.29 -18.42
CA GLY A 57 -6.12 12.67 -19.07
C GLY A 57 -5.01 12.24 -18.11
N ALA A 58 -4.10 11.39 -18.61
CA ALA A 58 -2.84 11.13 -17.92
C ALA A 58 -2.03 12.44 -17.82
N PRO A 59 -1.40 12.77 -16.68
CA PRO A 59 -0.72 14.05 -16.55
C PRO A 59 0.49 14.11 -17.50
N PRO A 60 0.65 15.20 -18.26
CA PRO A 60 1.73 15.34 -19.24
C PRO A 60 3.10 15.57 -18.59
N PHE A 61 4.13 15.74 -19.43
CA PHE A 61 5.48 16.14 -19.03
C PHE A 61 6.15 15.19 -18.02
N GLU A 62 6.71 15.72 -16.92
CA GLU A 62 7.42 14.93 -15.91
C GLU A 62 6.46 14.51 -14.79
N VAL A 63 6.14 13.21 -14.75
CA VAL A 63 5.36 12.58 -13.68
C VAL A 63 6.18 11.49 -13.00
N SER A 64 6.11 11.45 -11.68
CA SER A 64 6.68 10.40 -10.84
C SER A 64 5.80 10.11 -9.63
N ALA A 65 5.91 8.90 -9.10
CA ALA A 65 5.30 8.50 -7.84
C ALA A 65 6.33 7.84 -6.93
N GLU A 66 6.14 7.97 -5.62
CA GLU A 66 6.94 7.36 -4.57
C GLU A 66 6.00 6.75 -3.52
N LEU A 67 6.46 5.69 -2.87
CA LEU A 67 5.77 5.01 -1.78
C LEU A 67 6.54 5.22 -0.49
N VAL A 68 5.86 5.68 0.55
CA VAL A 68 6.29 5.57 1.94
C VAL A 68 5.66 4.31 2.51
N ASP A 69 6.47 3.31 2.88
CA ASP A 69 5.98 2.08 3.50
C ASP A 69 5.64 2.27 4.99
N PRO A 70 5.00 1.28 5.66
CA PRO A 70 4.69 1.37 7.09
C PRO A 70 5.91 1.53 8.01
N ALA A 71 7.11 1.18 7.54
CA ALA A 71 8.36 1.40 8.26
C ALA A 71 8.94 2.82 8.04
N GLY A 72 8.32 3.62 7.18
CA GLY A 72 8.73 4.97 6.80
C GLY A 72 9.78 5.02 5.70
N ALA A 73 10.10 3.90 5.05
CA ALA A 73 11.04 3.88 3.94
C ALA A 73 10.38 4.44 2.68
N GLN A 74 11.04 5.42 2.06
CA GLN A 74 10.62 6.00 0.79
C GLN A 74 11.25 5.26 -0.39
N THR A 75 10.43 4.81 -1.32
CA THR A 75 10.86 4.09 -2.53
C THR A 75 10.18 4.63 -3.78
N PRO A 76 10.92 4.89 -4.88
CA PRO A 76 10.31 5.27 -6.15
C PRO A 76 9.45 4.15 -6.72
N LEU A 77 8.26 4.51 -7.21
CA LEU A 77 7.37 3.61 -7.93
C LEU A 77 7.65 3.69 -9.44
N ASN A 78 7.83 2.53 -10.07
CA ASN A 78 8.15 2.46 -11.49
C ASN A 78 6.87 2.53 -12.34
N LYS A 79 6.87 3.37 -13.38
CA LYS A 79 5.78 3.38 -14.37
C LYS A 79 5.57 1.99 -14.96
N THR A 80 4.36 1.46 -14.84
CA THR A 80 3.94 0.17 -15.42
C THR A 80 3.19 0.35 -16.73
N GLY A 81 2.55 1.51 -16.92
CA GLY A 81 1.76 1.81 -18.12
C GLY A 81 1.26 3.25 -18.17
N GLU A 82 0.54 3.56 -19.23
CA GLU A 82 -0.22 4.79 -19.43
C GLU A 82 -1.37 4.50 -20.38
N ASP A 83 -2.56 5.05 -20.10
CA ASP A 83 -3.71 5.05 -20.99
C ASP A 83 -4.22 6.49 -21.20
N ASP A 84 -5.38 6.63 -21.86
CA ASP A 84 -5.95 7.93 -22.20
C ASP A 84 -6.28 8.80 -20.98
N LEU A 85 -6.49 8.20 -19.80
CA LEU A 85 -6.87 8.89 -18.56
C LEU A 85 -5.81 8.82 -17.46
N TYR A 86 -4.95 7.81 -17.46
CA TYR A 86 -4.11 7.51 -16.31
C TYR A 86 -2.67 7.18 -16.68
N TRP A 87 -1.74 7.73 -15.89
CA TRP A 87 -0.40 7.19 -15.71
C TRP A 87 -0.46 6.10 -14.65
N HIS A 88 0.13 4.93 -14.89
CA HIS A 88 0.01 3.75 -14.03
C HIS A 88 1.32 3.35 -13.37
N SER A 89 1.21 2.92 -12.11
CA SER A 89 2.22 2.19 -11.37
C SER A 89 1.55 1.25 -10.35
N GLY A 90 2.31 0.60 -9.49
CA GLY A 90 1.75 -0.22 -8.42
C GLY A 90 2.81 -0.80 -7.51
N PHE A 91 2.36 -1.36 -6.40
CA PHE A 91 3.19 -2.05 -5.41
C PHE A 91 2.41 -3.17 -4.74
N ASP A 92 3.12 -4.15 -4.19
CA ASP A 92 2.52 -5.20 -3.35
C ASP A 92 2.55 -4.75 -1.89
N ALA A 93 1.41 -4.82 -1.20
CA ALA A 93 1.29 -4.44 0.21
C ALA A 93 1.77 -5.58 1.12
N ASP A 94 3.08 -5.72 1.30
CA ASP A 94 3.72 -6.85 1.98
C ASP A 94 3.97 -6.65 3.50
N GLN A 95 3.75 -5.43 4.00
CA GLN A 95 3.81 -5.03 5.40
C GLN A 95 2.44 -4.66 5.95
N ILE A 96 2.25 -4.87 7.25
CA ILE A 96 1.07 -4.43 7.99
C ILE A 96 1.22 -2.94 8.30
N GLY A 97 0.22 -2.14 7.92
CA GLY A 97 0.03 -0.76 8.36
C GLY A 97 -0.27 0.20 7.21
N LEU A 98 -0.03 1.49 7.46
CA LEU A 98 -0.29 2.58 6.52
C LEU A 98 0.83 2.75 5.50
N TYR A 99 0.45 2.77 4.23
CA TYR A 99 1.24 3.22 3.10
C TYR A 99 0.80 4.62 2.68
N THR A 100 1.76 5.50 2.43
CA THR A 100 1.49 6.83 1.85
C THR A 100 2.04 6.87 0.43
N ILE A 101 1.20 7.18 -0.54
CA ILE A 101 1.59 7.32 -1.93
C ILE A 101 1.77 8.81 -2.22
N LEU A 102 2.94 9.18 -2.73
CA LEU A 102 3.30 10.55 -3.06
C LEU A 102 3.47 10.70 -4.56
N GLY A 103 2.73 11.60 -5.17
CA GLY A 103 2.87 11.94 -6.57
C GLY A 103 3.54 13.30 -6.75
N ARG A 104 4.29 13.43 -7.83
CA ARG A 104 4.87 14.69 -8.29
C ARG A 104 4.68 14.80 -9.80
N HIS A 105 4.14 15.94 -10.22
CA HIS A 105 3.98 16.33 -11.60
C HIS A 105 4.63 17.71 -11.79
N VAL A 106 5.61 17.79 -12.70
CA VAL A 106 6.17 19.07 -13.18
C VAL A 106 5.62 19.33 -14.56
N ASP A 107 4.78 20.35 -14.64
CA ASP A 107 4.11 20.78 -15.86
C ASP A 107 5.04 21.68 -16.68
N GLU A 108 4.66 22.00 -17.92
CA GLU A 108 5.45 22.93 -18.73
C GLU A 108 5.47 24.35 -18.14
N CYS A 109 6.57 25.06 -18.40
CA CYS A 109 6.65 26.47 -18.04
C CYS A 109 5.62 27.28 -18.86
N TRP A 110 4.98 28.25 -18.23
CA TRP A 110 4.04 29.14 -18.92
C TRP A 110 4.32 30.61 -18.64
N TRP A 111 3.93 31.44 -19.61
CA TRP A 111 3.93 32.89 -19.53
C TRP A 111 2.52 33.40 -19.37
N LYS A 112 2.26 34.17 -18.32
CA LYS A 112 1.05 35.00 -18.20
C LYS A 112 1.40 36.42 -18.54
N ILE A 113 0.78 36.92 -19.58
CA ILE A 113 1.03 38.25 -20.12
C ILE A 113 -0.26 39.05 -20.01
N TYR A 114 -0.12 40.26 -19.51
CA TYR A 114 -1.17 41.26 -19.57
C TYR A 114 -1.15 41.93 -20.94
N THR A 115 -2.28 41.92 -21.68
CA THR A 115 -2.30 42.35 -23.11
C THR A 115 -3.33 43.43 -23.46
N GLY A 116 -4.23 43.85 -22.56
CA GLY A 116 -5.28 44.87 -22.85
C GLY A 116 -5.21 46.10 -21.94
N PRO A 117 -6.08 47.12 -22.10
CA PRO A 117 -5.95 48.38 -21.36
C PRO A 117 -6.45 48.33 -19.92
N GLY A 118 -5.69 49.00 -19.02
CA GLY A 118 -6.20 49.64 -17.80
C GLY A 118 -5.70 49.08 -16.47
N SER A 119 -5.00 49.91 -15.71
CA SER A 119 -5.03 49.90 -14.24
C SER A 119 -6.23 50.75 -13.78
N ARG A 120 -7.44 50.17 -13.69
CA ARG A 120 -8.59 50.87 -13.11
C ARG A 120 -9.21 50.08 -11.94
N PRO A 121 -9.45 50.72 -10.79
CA PRO A 121 -10.01 50.06 -9.59
C PRO A 121 -11.42 49.47 -9.73
N ASP A 122 -12.12 49.67 -10.85
CA ASP A 122 -13.57 49.41 -11.00
C ASP A 122 -13.94 48.31 -12.01
N ARG A 123 -12.99 47.60 -12.63
CA ARG A 123 -13.26 46.46 -13.54
C ARG A 123 -12.28 45.29 -13.34
N PRO A 124 -12.70 44.17 -12.71
CA PRO A 124 -11.82 43.05 -12.37
C PRO A 124 -11.60 42.02 -13.51
N ASP A 125 -12.29 42.15 -14.64
CA ASP A 125 -12.23 41.19 -15.75
C ASP A 125 -11.16 41.62 -16.78
N TYR A 126 -9.91 41.29 -16.46
CA TYR A 126 -8.70 41.66 -17.21
C TYR A 126 -8.34 40.64 -18.32
N PRO A 127 -8.04 41.06 -19.56
CA PRO A 127 -7.58 40.15 -20.61
C PRO A 127 -6.10 39.76 -20.38
N TYR A 128 -5.89 38.53 -19.90
CA TYR A 128 -4.59 37.88 -19.89
C TYR A 128 -4.45 36.96 -21.10
N THR A 129 -3.22 36.76 -21.58
CA THR A 129 -2.89 35.73 -22.56
C THR A 129 -1.82 34.81 -21.97
N TRP A 130 -1.98 33.52 -22.23
CA TRP A 130 -1.12 32.45 -21.72
C TRP A 130 -0.34 31.85 -22.87
N PHE A 131 0.96 31.67 -22.70
CA PHE A 131 1.83 31.04 -23.68
C PHE A 131 2.59 29.88 -23.03
N PRO A 132 2.49 28.66 -23.57
CA PRO A 132 3.30 27.54 -23.11
C PRO A 132 4.74 27.64 -23.62
N GLY A 133 5.68 27.08 -22.85
CA GLY A 133 7.08 26.93 -23.22
C GLY A 133 7.82 28.25 -23.49
N ASP A 134 8.80 28.19 -24.38
CA ASP A 134 9.60 29.37 -24.75
C ASP A 134 8.83 30.29 -25.72
N VAL A 135 8.79 31.57 -25.38
CA VAL A 135 8.16 32.59 -26.22
C VAL A 135 9.18 33.26 -27.14
N ASN A 136 8.96 33.16 -28.46
CA ASN A 136 9.67 34.01 -29.41
C ASN A 136 9.05 35.41 -29.46
N TRP A 137 9.57 36.29 -28.60
CA TRP A 137 9.11 37.67 -28.46
C TRP A 137 9.15 38.48 -29.77
N SER A 138 10.00 38.12 -30.73
CA SER A 138 10.08 38.84 -32.00
C SER A 138 8.97 38.47 -32.99
N GLU A 139 8.38 37.29 -32.86
CA GLU A 139 7.40 36.74 -33.80
C GLU A 139 5.95 36.84 -33.30
N ILE A 140 5.73 37.05 -31.99
CA ILE A 140 4.39 37.28 -31.46
C ILE A 140 3.77 38.52 -32.11
N ASN A 141 2.58 38.35 -32.69
CA ASN A 141 1.74 39.43 -33.15
C ASN A 141 1.13 40.20 -31.97
N LYS A 142 1.63 41.40 -31.70
CA LYS A 142 1.18 42.30 -30.64
C LYS A 142 0.29 43.43 -31.16
N SER A 143 -0.23 43.34 -32.39
CA SER A 143 -0.97 44.44 -33.03
C SER A 143 -2.22 44.88 -32.26
N ASN A 144 -2.78 43.97 -31.45
CA ASN A 144 -3.98 44.20 -30.64
C ASN A 144 -3.65 44.39 -29.15
N TRP A 145 -2.38 44.42 -28.78
CA TRP A 145 -1.97 44.62 -27.39
C TRP A 145 -1.89 46.10 -27.06
N THR A 146 -2.12 46.46 -25.81
CA THR A 146 -1.88 47.84 -25.36
C THR A 146 -0.41 48.13 -25.21
N ASP A 147 -0.04 49.40 -25.25
CA ASP A 147 1.35 49.84 -25.14
C ASP A 147 1.94 49.72 -23.72
N ASP A 148 1.12 49.40 -22.72
CA ASP A 148 1.49 49.09 -21.32
C ASP A 148 1.42 47.58 -20.99
N TRP A 149 1.34 46.71 -22.01
CA TRP A 149 1.42 45.26 -21.85
C TRP A 149 2.68 44.88 -21.06
N HIS A 150 2.63 43.82 -20.27
CA HIS A 150 3.80 43.33 -19.54
C HIS A 150 3.65 41.86 -19.17
N VAL A 151 4.79 41.19 -18.97
CA VAL A 151 4.81 39.86 -18.37
C VAL A 151 4.42 39.99 -16.90
N VAL A 152 3.39 39.25 -16.50
CA VAL A 152 2.96 39.16 -15.11
C VAL A 152 3.71 38.03 -14.41
N ARG A 153 3.85 36.90 -15.11
CA ARG A 153 4.49 35.72 -14.56
C ARG A 153 5.11 34.85 -15.66
N TYR A 154 6.28 34.31 -15.38
CA TYR A 154 6.87 33.16 -16.05
C TYR A 154 7.10 32.10 -14.98
N ALA A 155 6.36 30.98 -15.06
CA ALA A 155 6.40 30.00 -13.99
C ALA A 155 6.33 28.55 -14.45
N THR A 156 7.01 27.68 -13.69
CA THR A 156 6.90 26.22 -13.79
C THR A 156 5.94 25.71 -12.72
N PRO A 157 4.87 24.99 -13.07
CA PRO A 157 3.99 24.36 -12.09
C PRO A 157 4.59 23.08 -11.52
N TYR A 158 4.66 23.01 -10.19
CA TYR A 158 4.88 21.80 -9.43
C TYR A 158 3.58 21.41 -8.75
N LYS A 159 3.06 20.23 -9.10
CA LYS A 159 1.85 19.67 -8.52
C LYS A 159 2.24 18.44 -7.71
N TYR A 160 1.89 18.44 -6.43
CA TYR A 160 2.09 17.31 -5.54
C TYR A 160 0.74 16.65 -5.29
N SER A 161 0.74 15.33 -5.18
CA SER A 161 -0.45 14.57 -4.83
C SER A 161 -0.15 13.57 -3.74
N LYS A 162 -1.17 13.24 -2.94
CA LYS A 162 -1.08 12.27 -1.85
C LYS A 162 -2.32 11.38 -1.82
N ALA A 163 -2.12 10.11 -1.49
CA ALA A 163 -3.19 9.17 -1.16
C ALA A 163 -2.70 8.20 -0.07
N PHE A 164 -3.65 7.55 0.60
CA PHE A 164 -3.38 6.62 1.70
C PHE A 164 -4.01 5.26 1.41
N VAL A 165 -3.26 4.20 1.74
CA VAL A 165 -3.74 2.82 1.68
C VAL A 165 -3.24 2.09 2.94
N SER A 166 -4.08 1.31 3.59
CA SER A 166 -3.77 0.61 4.83
C SER A 166 -4.24 -0.84 4.77
N THR A 167 -3.39 -1.76 5.24
CA THR A 167 -3.71 -3.20 5.30
C THR A 167 -4.44 -3.62 6.58
N ASP A 168 -4.51 -2.76 7.58
CA ASP A 168 -5.21 -2.99 8.84
C ASP A 168 -6.32 -1.94 9.09
N CYS A 169 -6.58 -1.09 8.10
CA CYS A 169 -7.53 0.02 8.17
C CYS A 169 -7.23 1.04 9.29
N ASP A 170 -5.99 1.06 9.80
CA ASP A 170 -5.53 2.09 10.71
C ASP A 170 -4.89 3.24 9.90
N PHE A 171 -5.42 4.45 10.07
CA PHE A 171 -4.94 5.68 9.43
C PHE A 171 -4.45 6.72 10.44
N ASN A 172 -4.20 6.33 11.70
CA ASN A 172 -3.75 7.25 12.76
C ASN A 172 -2.43 7.97 12.42
N GLU A 173 -1.67 7.49 11.45
CA GLU A 173 -0.41 8.08 11.00
C GLU A 173 -0.55 8.93 9.72
N ALA A 174 -1.77 9.11 9.20
CA ALA A 174 -2.05 9.93 8.02
C ALA A 174 -1.81 11.43 8.26
N ASP A 175 -1.76 11.86 9.52
CA ASP A 175 -1.45 13.22 9.97
C ASP A 175 0.05 13.57 9.93
N ARG A 176 0.90 12.62 9.51
CA ARG A 176 2.34 12.84 9.38
C ARG A 176 2.71 13.48 8.06
N ALA A 177 3.62 14.46 8.13
CA ALA A 177 4.29 15.00 6.97
C ALA A 177 5.23 13.95 6.35
N ALA A 178 5.14 13.80 5.03
CA ALA A 178 5.96 12.93 4.20
C ALA A 178 7.09 13.70 3.48
N GLY A 179 7.11 15.03 3.58
CA GLY A 179 8.22 15.87 3.15
C GLY A 179 8.07 16.45 1.74
N GLN A 180 6.84 16.52 1.21
CA GLN A 180 6.61 17.24 -0.05
C GLN A 180 6.83 18.76 0.16
N PRO A 181 7.38 19.50 -0.82
CA PRO A 181 7.62 20.95 -0.67
C PRO A 181 6.36 21.77 -0.36
N LEU A 182 5.24 21.48 -1.01
CA LEU A 182 3.92 21.93 -0.57
C LEU A 182 3.13 20.68 -0.20
N GLU A 183 2.72 20.60 1.05
CA GLU A 183 2.14 19.38 1.59
C GLU A 183 0.81 19.67 2.28
N LEU A 184 -0.19 18.86 1.93
CA LEU A 184 -1.50 18.86 2.57
C LEU A 184 -1.59 17.66 3.53
N ILE A 185 -2.02 17.93 4.75
CA ILE A 185 -2.07 16.97 5.85
C ILE A 185 -3.50 16.94 6.42
N PRO A 186 -4.19 15.79 6.43
CA PRO A 186 -5.41 15.63 7.20
C PRO A 186 -5.06 15.59 8.69
N LEU A 187 -5.72 16.39 9.53
CA LEU A 187 -5.53 16.35 10.98
C LEU A 187 -6.56 15.47 11.69
N ASP A 188 -7.72 15.28 11.08
CA ASP A 188 -8.70 14.28 11.51
C ASP A 188 -8.42 12.92 10.82
N ASP A 189 -8.96 11.86 11.42
CA ASP A 189 -8.87 10.50 10.86
C ASP A 189 -9.61 10.43 9.51
N VAL A 190 -8.88 10.14 8.44
CA VAL A 190 -9.42 10.06 7.07
C VAL A 190 -10.53 9.02 6.92
N ALA A 191 -10.61 8.03 7.81
CA ALA A 191 -11.72 7.07 7.84
C ALA A 191 -13.05 7.68 8.29
N THR A 192 -13.05 8.91 8.83
CA THR A 192 -14.25 9.62 9.31
C THR A 192 -14.82 10.61 8.30
N VAL A 193 -14.25 10.65 7.09
CA VAL A 193 -14.74 11.51 6.01
C VAL A 193 -16.23 11.29 5.73
N GLY A 194 -16.97 12.36 5.43
CA GLY A 194 -18.42 12.31 5.24
C GLY A 194 -19.25 12.52 6.51
N ALA A 195 -18.63 12.50 7.70
CA ALA A 195 -19.32 12.62 8.97
C ALA A 195 -19.47 14.06 9.49
N GLY A 196 -18.78 15.04 8.91
CA GLY A 196 -18.75 16.38 9.48
C GLY A 196 -17.64 17.29 8.97
N ASP A 197 -17.42 18.35 9.75
CA ASP A 197 -16.27 19.23 9.61
C ASP A 197 -14.96 18.42 9.74
N PHE A 198 -13.98 18.72 8.90
CA PHE A 198 -12.69 18.03 8.83
C PHE A 198 -11.56 19.06 8.80
N GLU A 199 -10.57 18.89 9.66
CA GLU A 199 -9.42 19.78 9.80
C GLU A 199 -8.24 19.32 8.93
N PHE A 200 -7.60 20.28 8.26
CA PHE A 200 -6.40 20.09 7.46
C PHE A 200 -5.31 21.07 7.87
N GLN A 201 -4.06 20.71 7.63
CA GLN A 201 -2.91 21.61 7.69
C GLN A 201 -2.18 21.63 6.35
N VAL A 202 -1.73 22.82 5.94
CA VAL A 202 -0.87 23.01 4.77
C VAL A 202 0.51 23.42 5.24
N LEU A 203 1.52 22.71 4.77
CA LEU A 203 2.93 22.99 5.04
C LEU A 203 3.65 23.45 3.77
N TRP A 204 4.61 24.35 3.93
CA TRP A 204 5.60 24.73 2.95
C TRP A 204 7.00 24.40 3.47
N ASN A 205 7.68 23.47 2.81
CA ASN A 205 8.97 22.91 3.22
C ASN A 205 8.99 22.46 4.70
N GLY A 206 7.90 21.82 5.14
CA GLY A 206 7.73 21.33 6.50
C GLY A 206 7.29 22.37 7.54
N GLU A 207 7.16 23.65 7.16
CA GLU A 207 6.69 24.71 8.06
C GLU A 207 5.23 25.09 7.75
N PRO A 208 4.42 25.49 8.75
CA PRO A 208 3.06 25.98 8.53
C PRO A 208 2.96 27.04 7.42
N LEU A 209 1.97 26.91 6.53
CA LEU A 209 1.71 27.87 5.46
C LEU A 209 0.51 28.78 5.81
N PRO A 210 0.73 29.93 6.46
CA PRO A 210 -0.35 30.86 6.75
C PRO A 210 -0.93 31.46 5.48
N ASN A 211 -2.23 31.72 5.50
CA ASN A 211 -2.98 32.22 4.35
C ASN A 211 -2.96 31.31 3.11
N GLY A 212 -2.48 30.06 3.22
CA GLY A 212 -2.68 29.05 2.19
C GLY A 212 -4.17 28.89 1.86
N THR A 213 -4.50 28.51 0.64
CA THR A 213 -5.89 28.23 0.25
C THR A 213 -6.12 26.75 0.21
N ILE A 214 -7.19 26.26 0.84
CA ILE A 214 -7.66 24.88 0.71
C ILE A 214 -9.02 24.90 0.01
N GLN A 215 -9.24 23.95 -0.89
CA GLN A 215 -10.49 23.72 -1.58
C GLN A 215 -10.84 22.23 -1.54
N ILE A 216 -12.11 21.90 -1.24
CA ILE A 216 -12.65 20.54 -1.36
C ILE A 216 -13.55 20.41 -2.59
N THR A 217 -13.58 19.21 -3.17
CA THR A 217 -14.50 18.82 -4.25
C THR A 217 -14.89 17.36 -4.06
N GLY A 218 -16.19 17.08 -4.02
CA GLY A 218 -16.73 15.71 -3.90
C GLY A 218 -17.14 15.14 -5.25
N ALA A 219 -16.94 13.84 -5.46
CA ALA A 219 -17.22 13.17 -6.75
C ALA A 219 -18.72 13.08 -7.14
N ASN A 220 -19.66 13.37 -6.23
CA ASN A 220 -21.09 13.08 -6.38
C ASN A 220 -21.90 14.03 -7.28
N GLY A 221 -21.28 14.76 -8.21
CA GLY A 221 -22.00 15.61 -9.20
C GLY A 221 -22.84 16.74 -8.59
N GLN A 222 -22.66 17.03 -7.31
CA GLN A 222 -23.04 18.30 -6.69
C GLN A 222 -21.81 19.19 -6.83
N ASP A 223 -21.94 20.38 -7.41
CA ASP A 223 -20.88 21.40 -7.48
C ASP A 223 -20.54 21.94 -6.07
N LEU A 224 -20.22 21.06 -5.12
CA LEU A 224 -19.83 21.42 -3.77
C LEU A 224 -18.33 21.73 -3.78
N THR A 225 -18.01 22.89 -4.33
CA THR A 225 -16.71 23.52 -4.13
C THR A 225 -16.80 24.45 -2.93
N VAL A 226 -16.14 24.08 -1.83
CA VAL A 226 -15.96 24.95 -0.66
C VAL A 226 -14.48 25.25 -0.53
N SER A 227 -14.15 26.49 -0.18
CA SER A 227 -12.77 26.91 0.07
C SER A 227 -12.62 27.58 1.43
N ALA A 228 -11.43 27.49 1.99
CA ALA A 228 -11.02 28.13 3.22
C ALA A 228 -9.59 28.69 3.07
N ILE A 229 -9.28 29.68 3.91
CA ILE A 229 -7.94 30.25 4.02
C ILE A 229 -7.34 29.73 5.33
N CYS A 230 -6.10 29.26 5.27
CA CYS A 230 -5.36 28.77 6.42
C CYS A 230 -5.08 29.88 7.43
N ASP A 231 -5.16 29.56 8.72
CA ASP A 231 -4.73 30.41 9.83
C ASP A 231 -3.20 30.51 9.95
N ASP A 232 -2.70 31.14 11.02
CA ASP A 232 -1.26 31.35 11.25
C ASP A 232 -0.49 30.02 11.43
N GLU A 233 -1.18 28.95 11.82
CA GLU A 233 -0.68 27.58 11.96
C GLU A 233 -0.86 26.75 10.69
N GLY A 234 -1.28 27.37 9.58
CA GLY A 234 -1.47 26.69 8.30
C GLY A 234 -2.72 25.82 8.26
N ARG A 235 -3.65 25.97 9.21
CA ARG A 235 -4.80 25.08 9.37
C ARG A 235 -6.08 25.67 8.82
N ALA A 236 -6.96 24.81 8.31
CA ALA A 236 -8.32 25.18 7.98
C ALA A 236 -9.26 23.99 8.17
N THR A 237 -10.49 24.30 8.57
CA THR A 237 -11.58 23.32 8.69
C THR A 237 -12.56 23.50 7.55
N LEU A 238 -12.90 22.41 6.86
CA LEU A 238 -13.89 22.41 5.79
C LEU A 238 -14.99 21.35 6.04
N PRO A 239 -16.23 21.58 5.59
CA PRO A 239 -17.34 20.67 5.84
C PRO A 239 -17.35 19.49 4.86
N LEU A 240 -16.84 18.33 5.27
CA LEU A 240 -16.94 17.08 4.51
C LEU A 240 -18.16 16.30 5.00
N ASN A 241 -19.33 16.92 4.88
CA ASN A 241 -20.58 16.48 5.53
C ASN A 241 -21.40 15.50 4.67
N ILE A 242 -20.82 14.99 3.58
CA ILE A 242 -21.47 14.04 2.67
C ILE A 242 -20.52 12.87 2.41
N SER A 243 -21.10 11.66 2.41
CA SER A 243 -20.40 10.44 2.03
C SER A 243 -20.16 10.44 0.52
N CYS A 244 -18.91 10.58 0.12
CA CYS A 244 -18.41 10.47 -1.26
C CYS A 244 -16.88 10.45 -1.26
N ASP A 245 -16.29 10.19 -2.43
CA ASP A 245 -14.86 10.44 -2.64
C ASP A 245 -14.59 11.95 -2.63
N TRP A 246 -13.53 12.33 -1.94
CA TRP A 246 -13.10 13.72 -1.83
C TRP A 246 -11.74 13.96 -2.48
N LEU A 247 -11.67 15.01 -3.28
CA LEU A 247 -10.43 15.65 -3.70
C LEU A 247 -10.28 16.94 -2.92
N ILE A 248 -9.21 17.02 -2.13
CA ILE A 248 -8.81 18.22 -1.41
C ILE A 248 -7.60 18.78 -2.11
N THR A 249 -7.61 20.08 -2.40
CA THR A 249 -6.49 20.77 -3.04
C THR A 249 -6.05 21.95 -2.23
N ALA A 250 -4.75 22.19 -2.23
CA ALA A 250 -4.13 23.32 -1.56
C ALA A 250 -3.22 24.08 -2.52
N GLY A 251 -3.12 25.39 -2.27
CA GLY A 251 -2.23 26.28 -3.01
C GLY A 251 -1.67 27.36 -2.11
N ALA A 252 -0.50 27.87 -2.47
CA ALA A 252 0.03 29.08 -1.85
C ALA A 252 -0.80 30.30 -2.29
N ALA A 253 -1.22 31.15 -1.35
CA ALA A 253 -1.95 32.37 -1.70
C ALA A 253 -1.17 33.23 -2.70
N SER A 254 -1.90 33.81 -3.64
CA SER A 254 -1.38 34.54 -4.79
C SER A 254 -0.57 35.81 -4.47
N ASP A 255 -0.55 36.27 -3.21
CA ASP A 255 -0.09 37.64 -2.89
C ASP A 255 1.13 37.75 -1.96
N THR A 256 1.70 36.67 -1.40
CA THR A 256 2.87 36.82 -0.48
C THR A 256 3.87 35.66 -0.45
N ALA A 257 3.63 34.58 -1.19
CA ALA A 257 4.35 33.32 -1.04
C ALA A 257 5.23 33.00 -2.27
N TYR A 258 6.03 33.97 -2.71
CA TYR A 258 7.02 33.79 -3.78
C TYR A 258 8.29 33.13 -3.22
N TRP A 259 8.15 31.90 -2.76
CA TRP A 259 9.16 31.24 -1.93
C TRP A 259 10.38 30.70 -2.69
N ASP A 260 10.32 30.66 -4.03
CA ASP A 260 11.38 30.11 -4.88
C ASP A 260 11.68 30.95 -6.13
N GLY A 261 11.26 32.22 -6.16
CA GLY A 261 11.44 33.09 -7.32
C GLY A 261 11.67 34.56 -6.99
N GLU A 262 11.79 35.37 -8.04
CA GLU A 262 12.06 36.81 -7.93
C GLU A 262 11.29 37.62 -8.98
N TYR A 263 11.13 38.91 -8.70
CA TYR A 263 10.64 39.85 -9.68
C TYR A 263 11.76 40.25 -10.64
N ASN A 264 11.51 40.14 -11.94
CA ASN A 264 12.49 40.44 -12.98
C ASN A 264 12.04 41.63 -13.85
N ASP A 265 12.64 42.79 -13.58
CA ASP A 265 12.40 44.05 -14.29
C ASP A 265 12.95 44.07 -15.73
N THR A 266 13.68 43.03 -16.16
CA THR A 266 14.24 42.91 -17.52
C THR A 266 13.32 42.14 -18.47
N LEU A 267 12.19 41.64 -17.98
CA LEU A 267 11.23 40.94 -18.81
C LEU A 267 10.64 41.87 -19.88
N PRO A 268 10.33 41.33 -21.09
CA PRO A 268 9.73 42.12 -22.15
C PRO A 268 8.44 42.81 -21.71
N CYS A 269 8.30 44.07 -22.07
CA CYS A 269 7.11 44.88 -21.79
C CYS A 269 6.84 45.87 -22.91
N GLY A 270 5.66 46.48 -22.86
CA GLY A 270 5.22 47.55 -23.74
C GLY A 270 5.95 48.86 -23.42
N ALA A 271 6.07 49.72 -24.43
CA ALA A 271 6.85 50.95 -24.37
C ALA A 271 6.40 51.93 -23.26
N ASN A 272 5.15 51.83 -22.80
CA ASN A 272 4.56 52.69 -21.77
C ASN A 272 4.41 52.00 -20.41
N TYR A 273 4.92 50.77 -20.25
CA TYR A 273 4.92 50.11 -18.96
C TYR A 273 5.87 50.80 -17.97
N THR A 274 5.39 51.07 -16.75
CA THR A 274 6.15 51.77 -15.70
C THR A 274 6.11 51.05 -14.34
N GLY A 275 5.51 49.84 -14.31
CA GLY A 275 5.46 49.01 -13.10
C GLY A 275 6.76 48.25 -12.84
N SER A 276 6.78 47.50 -11.74
CA SER A 276 7.81 46.48 -11.46
C SER A 276 7.69 45.33 -12.46
N GLY A 277 8.77 44.61 -12.73
CA GLY A 277 8.79 43.47 -13.65
C GLY A 277 7.80 42.34 -13.34
N GLY A 278 7.85 41.29 -14.15
CA GLY A 278 7.06 40.07 -13.91
C GLY A 278 7.73 39.14 -12.90
N PHE A 279 6.94 38.29 -12.26
CA PHE A 279 7.47 37.23 -11.40
C PHE A 279 8.10 36.10 -12.23
N VAL A 280 9.29 35.65 -11.85
CA VAL A 280 9.97 34.46 -12.40
C VAL A 280 10.23 33.48 -11.28
N GLY A 281 9.66 32.28 -11.36
CA GLY A 281 9.83 31.26 -10.33
C GLY A 281 8.92 30.07 -10.61
N SER A 282 8.42 29.42 -9.55
CA SER A 282 7.50 28.29 -9.73
C SER A 282 6.16 28.55 -9.07
N THR A 283 5.15 27.78 -9.47
CA THR A 283 3.86 27.72 -8.76
C THR A 283 3.70 26.34 -8.17
N HIS A 284 3.14 26.27 -6.97
CA HIS A 284 3.00 25.01 -6.25
C HIS A 284 1.54 24.77 -5.88
N SER A 285 1.08 23.55 -6.10
CA SER A 285 -0.22 23.07 -5.64
C SER A 285 -0.08 21.66 -5.08
N ALA A 286 -0.89 21.32 -4.09
CA ALA A 286 -0.97 19.99 -3.51
C ALA A 286 -2.39 19.44 -3.66
N SER A 287 -2.52 18.13 -3.77
CA SER A 287 -3.80 17.43 -3.70
C SER A 287 -3.74 16.24 -2.76
N LEU A 288 -4.87 15.92 -2.14
CA LEU A 288 -5.08 14.75 -1.32
C LEU A 288 -6.39 14.11 -1.77
N THR A 289 -6.34 12.84 -2.12
CA THR A 289 -7.53 12.04 -2.43
C THR A 289 -7.90 11.21 -1.22
N ILE A 290 -9.15 11.32 -0.79
CA ILE A 290 -9.73 10.50 0.29
C ILE A 290 -10.99 9.83 -0.27
N PRO A 291 -10.88 8.58 -0.75
CA PRO A 291 -12.04 7.79 -1.14
C PRO A 291 -13.04 7.59 0.02
N GLU A 292 -14.31 7.43 -0.31
CA GLU A 292 -15.32 7.02 0.65
C GLU A 292 -15.00 5.63 1.20
N MET A 293 -14.99 5.49 2.52
CA MET A 293 -14.95 4.18 3.16
C MET A 293 -16.29 3.48 2.94
N GLN A 294 -16.34 2.47 2.06
CA GLN A 294 -17.55 1.64 1.90
C GLN A 294 -17.93 1.02 3.25
N GLU A 295 -19.23 0.96 3.58
CA GLU A 295 -19.73 0.38 4.85
C GLU A 295 -19.22 -1.06 5.09
N ASP A 296 -18.92 -1.82 4.03
CA ASP A 296 -18.35 -3.17 4.11
C ASP A 296 -16.85 -3.19 4.51
N ALA A 297 -16.12 -2.10 4.28
CA ALA A 297 -14.72 -1.89 4.70
C ALA A 297 -14.60 -1.38 6.16
N MET A 298 -15.70 -0.92 6.77
CA MET A 298 -15.76 -0.51 8.19
C MET A 298 -15.86 -1.70 9.18
N ARG A 299 -15.56 -2.92 8.74
CA ARG A 299 -15.31 -4.00 9.69
C ARG A 299 -13.91 -3.79 10.26
N GLU A 300 -13.83 -3.41 11.54
CA GLU A 300 -12.66 -3.70 12.37
C GLU A 300 -12.32 -5.18 12.17
N SER A 301 -11.30 -5.46 11.35
CA SER A 301 -10.81 -6.81 11.15
C SER A 301 -9.39 -6.82 11.70
N SER A 302 -9.25 -7.34 12.92
CA SER A 302 -7.96 -7.70 13.47
C SER A 302 -7.62 -9.10 12.95
N THR A 303 -6.72 -9.16 11.97
CA THR A 303 -6.26 -10.44 11.41
C THR A 303 -5.08 -10.96 12.24
N ILE A 304 -5.34 -12.01 13.01
CA ILE A 304 -4.29 -12.81 13.65
C ILE A 304 -3.85 -13.90 12.68
N ILE A 305 -2.58 -13.90 12.29
CA ILE A 305 -2.00 -14.99 11.51
C ILE A 305 -1.92 -16.24 12.40
N MET A 306 -2.84 -17.18 12.20
CA MET A 306 -2.83 -18.47 12.87
C MET A 306 -1.94 -19.46 12.09
N ARG A 307 -0.84 -19.92 12.71
CA ARG A 307 -0.01 -21.00 12.16
C ARG A 307 -0.14 -22.24 13.03
N ALA A 308 -0.48 -23.37 12.40
CA ALA A 308 -0.50 -24.68 13.05
C ALA A 308 0.18 -25.73 12.16
N THR A 309 1.07 -26.54 12.75
CA THR A 309 1.56 -27.76 12.10
C THR A 309 0.75 -28.94 12.60
N ILE A 310 -0.14 -29.46 11.76
CA ILE A 310 -0.94 -30.64 12.08
C ILE A 310 -0.09 -31.89 11.80
N ARG A 311 0.24 -32.63 12.85
CA ARG A 311 0.88 -33.95 12.70
C ARG A 311 -0.19 -35.02 12.45
N PRO A 312 0.05 -35.96 11.52
CA PRO A 312 -0.86 -37.09 11.30
C PRO A 312 -1.02 -37.92 12.59
N GLU A 313 -2.18 -38.57 12.74
CA GLU A 313 -2.45 -39.47 13.89
C GLU A 313 -1.46 -40.64 13.91
N VAL A 314 -1.25 -41.25 12.74
CA VAL A 314 -0.28 -42.34 12.55
C VAL A 314 0.90 -41.85 11.73
N GLN A 315 2.08 -41.85 12.34
CA GLN A 315 3.36 -41.70 11.65
C GLN A 315 4.43 -42.38 12.49
N PHE A 316 5.21 -43.29 11.90
CA PHE A 316 6.26 -43.99 12.62
C PHE A 316 7.43 -44.29 11.68
N CYS A 317 8.56 -44.73 12.26
CA CYS A 317 9.64 -45.31 11.48
C CYS A 317 10.23 -46.52 12.21
N VAL A 318 10.68 -47.50 11.42
CA VAL A 318 11.31 -48.73 11.90
C VAL A 318 12.80 -48.70 11.54
N LYS A 319 13.66 -49.15 12.45
CA LYS A 319 15.11 -49.28 12.23
C LYS A 319 15.63 -50.58 12.89
N PRO A 320 16.66 -51.24 12.34
CA PRO A 320 17.33 -50.98 11.06
C PRO A 320 16.43 -51.31 9.85
N ALA A 321 16.91 -51.02 8.64
CA ALA A 321 16.17 -51.29 7.40
C ALA A 321 16.30 -52.75 6.90
N TYR A 322 17.25 -53.50 7.45
CA TYR A 322 17.47 -54.93 7.19
C TYR A 322 17.95 -55.60 8.49
N LEU A 323 17.66 -56.88 8.62
CA LEU A 323 18.16 -57.76 9.69
C LEU A 323 19.02 -58.83 9.04
N ASP A 324 20.14 -59.15 9.67
CA ASP A 324 21.04 -60.23 9.24
C ASP A 324 21.15 -61.22 10.39
N PHE A 325 20.58 -62.41 10.20
CA PHE A 325 20.59 -63.48 11.21
C PHE A 325 21.81 -64.39 11.10
N GLY A 326 22.74 -64.10 10.18
CA GLY A 326 23.96 -64.87 9.95
C GLY A 326 23.76 -66.19 9.22
N GLU A 327 24.77 -67.06 9.29
CA GLU A 327 24.75 -68.40 8.71
C GLU A 327 24.16 -69.40 9.72
N LEU A 328 23.05 -70.06 9.35
CA LEU A 328 22.30 -70.96 10.22
C LEU A 328 22.02 -72.30 9.53
N ASN A 329 22.04 -73.39 10.29
CA ASN A 329 21.62 -74.72 9.86
C ASN A 329 20.18 -75.03 10.29
N PRO A 330 19.52 -76.03 9.68
CA PRO A 330 18.25 -76.55 10.20
C PRO A 330 18.34 -76.93 11.67
N GLY A 331 17.44 -76.36 12.49
CA GLY A 331 17.42 -76.53 13.95
C GLY A 331 18.20 -75.47 14.74
N ASP A 332 18.96 -74.59 14.08
CA ASP A 332 19.70 -73.52 14.77
C ASP A 332 18.76 -72.38 15.21
N THR A 333 19.21 -71.62 16.21
CA THR A 333 18.63 -70.34 16.62
C THR A 333 19.67 -69.25 16.45
N SER A 334 19.30 -68.15 15.80
CA SER A 334 20.19 -67.02 15.59
C SER A 334 20.54 -66.30 16.90
N ASP A 335 21.61 -65.50 16.86
CA ASP A 335 21.75 -64.44 17.85
C ASP A 335 20.58 -63.43 17.72
N PRO A 336 20.20 -62.74 18.81
CA PRO A 336 19.11 -61.77 18.78
C PRO A 336 19.52 -60.46 18.10
N GLU A 337 18.69 -60.00 17.15
CA GLU A 337 18.79 -58.71 16.48
C GLU A 337 17.77 -57.71 17.04
N ILE A 338 18.09 -56.41 17.06
CA ILE A 338 17.22 -55.38 17.65
C ILE A 338 16.56 -54.52 16.56
N VAL A 339 15.22 -54.51 16.55
CA VAL A 339 14.39 -53.60 15.77
C VAL A 339 13.78 -52.55 16.68
N ALA A 340 13.80 -51.28 16.31
CA ALA A 340 13.16 -50.20 17.05
C ALA A 340 12.05 -49.54 16.22
N ILE A 341 10.86 -49.45 16.79
CA ILE A 341 9.76 -48.65 16.27
C ILE A 341 9.76 -47.31 16.99
N LEU A 342 9.82 -46.20 16.25
CA LEU A 342 9.69 -44.84 16.79
C LEU A 342 8.37 -44.22 16.34
N ASN A 343 7.49 -43.89 17.29
CA ASN A 343 6.23 -43.21 17.03
C ASN A 343 6.46 -41.68 16.90
N LYS A 344 6.19 -41.16 15.70
CA LYS A 344 6.27 -39.73 15.33
C LYS A 344 4.89 -39.09 15.18
N GLY A 345 3.82 -39.87 15.27
CA GLY A 345 2.44 -39.45 15.14
C GLY A 345 1.94 -38.64 16.33
N SER A 346 0.68 -38.23 16.26
CA SER A 346 0.05 -37.42 17.30
C SER A 346 -0.65 -38.24 18.38
N LYS A 347 -0.83 -39.55 18.16
CA LYS A 347 -1.48 -40.54 19.06
C LYS A 347 -0.54 -41.66 19.46
N ASP A 348 -0.91 -42.43 20.48
CA ASP A 348 -0.26 -43.71 20.78
C ASP A 348 -0.61 -44.70 19.66
N LEU A 349 0.26 -45.68 19.40
CA LEU A 349 0.05 -46.65 18.34
C LEU A 349 -0.11 -48.05 18.92
N GLN A 350 -1.04 -48.82 18.38
CA GLN A 350 -1.03 -50.27 18.45
C GLN A 350 -0.36 -50.80 17.19
N THR A 351 0.69 -51.62 17.32
CA THR A 351 1.47 -52.14 16.19
C THR A 351 1.40 -53.66 16.12
N THR A 352 1.10 -54.17 14.93
CA THR A 352 1.14 -55.60 14.54
C THR A 352 2.11 -55.80 13.41
N VAL A 353 2.41 -57.06 13.08
CA VAL A 353 3.32 -57.41 11.97
C VAL A 353 2.72 -58.44 11.04
N GLU A 354 3.17 -58.41 9.79
CA GLU A 354 2.93 -59.42 8.77
C GLU A 354 4.27 -59.83 8.16
N VAL A 355 4.49 -61.13 7.98
CA VAL A 355 5.70 -61.67 7.37
C VAL A 355 5.38 -62.21 5.98
N VAL A 356 6.09 -61.68 4.98
CA VAL A 356 6.03 -62.16 3.59
C VAL A 356 7.32 -62.91 3.28
N ASP A 357 7.20 -64.23 3.15
CA ASP A 357 8.33 -65.11 2.89
C ASP A 357 7.91 -66.28 1.98
N PRO A 358 8.43 -66.35 0.74
CA PRO A 358 8.14 -67.46 -0.17
C PRO A 358 8.74 -68.80 0.27
N SER A 359 9.77 -68.80 1.12
CA SER A 359 10.52 -70.00 1.51
C SER A 359 9.91 -70.77 2.69
N GLY A 360 9.05 -70.12 3.48
CA GLY A 360 8.46 -70.65 4.70
C GLY A 360 9.33 -70.47 5.95
N LEU A 361 10.64 -70.18 5.78
CA LEU A 361 11.62 -70.02 6.86
C LEU A 361 11.20 -68.99 7.91
N TYR A 362 10.86 -67.78 7.48
CA TYR A 362 10.53 -66.66 8.35
C TYR A 362 9.08 -66.77 8.86
N THR A 363 8.15 -67.31 8.06
CA THR A 363 6.77 -67.51 8.52
C THR A 363 6.66 -68.56 9.63
N GLU A 364 7.53 -69.57 9.65
CA GLU A 364 7.54 -70.62 10.67
C GLU A 364 8.55 -70.36 11.80
N GLY A 365 9.57 -69.53 11.54
CA GLY A 365 10.74 -69.41 12.41
C GLY A 365 11.02 -68.03 13.00
N LEU A 366 10.36 -66.95 12.57
CA LEU A 366 10.65 -65.60 13.07
C LEU A 366 9.93 -65.31 14.39
N TYR A 367 10.70 -65.07 15.45
CA TYR A 367 10.20 -64.65 16.76
C TYR A 367 10.47 -63.17 17.00
N ILE A 368 9.48 -62.48 17.57
CA ILE A 368 9.61 -61.11 18.07
C ILE A 368 9.35 -61.12 19.57
N GLY A 369 10.38 -60.82 20.36
CA GLY A 369 10.39 -61.05 21.79
C GLY A 369 10.34 -62.56 22.08
N ALA A 370 9.29 -63.00 22.78
CA ALA A 370 9.10 -64.41 23.16
C ALA A 370 8.06 -65.14 22.29
N SER A 371 7.40 -64.44 21.36
CA SER A 371 6.27 -64.93 20.58
C SER A 371 6.63 -65.08 19.11
N LEU A 372 5.92 -65.97 18.41
CA LEU A 372 5.96 -66.03 16.96
C LEU A 372 5.39 -64.71 16.38
N TRP A 373 5.87 -64.30 15.21
CA TRP A 373 5.53 -62.99 14.63
C TRP A 373 4.02 -62.74 14.49
N ASP A 374 3.20 -63.76 14.23
CA ASP A 374 1.75 -63.63 14.02
C ASP A 374 0.97 -63.40 15.32
N GLU A 375 1.60 -63.65 16.47
CA GLU A 375 1.10 -63.34 17.80
C GLU A 375 1.62 -61.99 18.32
N PHE A 376 2.49 -61.30 17.57
CA PHE A 376 3.11 -60.06 18.03
C PHE A 376 2.14 -58.88 17.98
N GLU A 377 2.02 -58.22 19.14
CA GLU A 377 1.29 -56.98 19.28
C GLU A 377 2.00 -56.08 20.30
N THR A 378 2.13 -54.79 20.04
CA THR A 378 2.71 -53.86 21.02
C THR A 378 2.14 -52.46 20.94
N ALA A 379 2.05 -51.80 22.09
CA ALA A 379 1.74 -50.38 22.17
C ALA A 379 3.04 -49.55 22.08
N VAL A 380 3.06 -48.56 21.19
CA VAL A 380 4.17 -47.61 21.03
C VAL A 380 3.68 -46.22 21.43
N PRO A 381 4.00 -45.76 22.66
CA PRO A 381 3.56 -44.46 23.14
C PRO A 381 4.08 -43.31 22.26
N LYS A 382 3.29 -42.25 22.17
CA LYS A 382 3.59 -41.04 21.41
C LYS A 382 4.98 -40.49 21.75
N GLY A 383 5.78 -40.26 20.72
CA GLY A 383 7.11 -39.68 20.84
C GLY A 383 8.13 -40.59 21.54
N LYS A 384 7.78 -41.85 21.78
CA LYS A 384 8.69 -42.87 22.33
C LYS A 384 9.10 -43.85 21.25
N HIS A 385 10.20 -44.55 21.52
CA HIS A 385 10.59 -45.72 20.76
C HIS A 385 10.45 -46.97 21.63
N VAL A 386 10.10 -48.08 21.00
CA VAL A 386 10.05 -49.41 21.61
C VAL A 386 11.08 -50.29 20.91
N PRO A 387 12.12 -50.76 21.60
CA PRO A 387 13.02 -51.78 21.08
C PRO A 387 12.35 -53.16 21.16
N LEU A 388 12.52 -53.93 20.10
CA LEU A 388 12.02 -55.27 19.89
C LEU A 388 13.21 -56.16 19.62
N THR A 389 13.33 -57.25 20.37
CA THR A 389 14.30 -58.30 20.08
C THR A 389 13.69 -59.23 19.03
N THR A 390 14.46 -59.60 18.02
CA THR A 390 14.06 -60.50 16.94
C THR A 390 15.05 -61.64 16.83
N GLU A 391 14.56 -62.87 16.72
CA GLU A 391 15.38 -64.09 16.60
C GLU A 391 14.79 -64.97 15.52
N LEU A 392 15.65 -65.64 14.74
CA LEU A 392 15.24 -66.65 13.79
C LEU A 392 15.53 -68.05 14.35
N ARG A 393 14.49 -68.88 14.44
CA ARG A 393 14.59 -70.29 14.81
C ARG A 393 14.31 -71.14 13.57
N VAL A 394 15.35 -71.74 13.01
CA VAL A 394 15.23 -72.50 11.77
C VAL A 394 14.55 -73.85 12.05
N PRO A 395 13.43 -74.21 11.38
CA PRO A 395 12.81 -75.52 11.55
C PRO A 395 13.81 -76.65 11.30
N GLY A 396 13.75 -77.70 12.12
CA GLY A 396 14.71 -78.82 12.04
C GLY A 396 14.61 -79.63 10.74
N ASP A 397 13.46 -79.57 10.07
CA ASP A 397 13.17 -80.21 8.78
C ASP A 397 13.19 -79.21 7.61
N PHE A 398 13.67 -77.98 7.82
CA PHE A 398 13.81 -76.98 6.76
C PHE A 398 14.75 -77.50 5.65
N ALA A 399 14.20 -77.66 4.44
CA ALA A 399 14.91 -78.25 3.31
C ALA A 399 15.55 -77.23 2.34
N GLY A 400 15.37 -75.93 2.61
CA GLY A 400 15.96 -74.85 1.80
C GLY A 400 17.47 -74.72 2.00
N SER A 401 18.17 -74.19 0.99
CA SER A 401 19.60 -73.88 1.08
C SER A 401 19.95 -72.63 0.26
N GLY A 402 21.03 -71.94 0.66
CA GLY A 402 21.44 -70.66 0.06
C GLY A 402 20.91 -69.45 0.84
N GLU A 403 21.00 -68.27 0.22
CA GLU A 403 20.52 -67.01 0.81
C GLU A 403 18.99 -66.96 0.81
N MET A 404 18.39 -66.67 1.96
CA MET A 404 16.94 -66.59 2.15
C MET A 404 16.54 -65.15 2.43
N THR A 405 15.58 -64.62 1.68
CA THR A 405 15.08 -63.24 1.86
C THR A 405 13.61 -63.25 2.21
N GLY A 406 13.22 -62.47 3.22
CA GLY A 406 11.83 -62.24 3.63
C GLY A 406 11.60 -60.76 3.94
N THR A 407 10.34 -60.37 4.08
CA THR A 407 9.95 -59.00 4.45
C THR A 407 9.06 -59.01 5.68
N ILE A 408 9.37 -58.16 6.66
CA ILE A 408 8.48 -57.86 7.80
C ILE A 408 7.77 -56.55 7.49
N ILE A 409 6.44 -56.56 7.49
CA ILE A 409 5.58 -55.39 7.32
C ILE A 409 5.02 -55.02 8.69
N PHE A 410 5.25 -53.78 9.13
CA PHE A 410 4.68 -53.26 10.36
C PHE A 410 3.40 -52.48 10.04
N TRP A 411 2.31 -52.87 10.69
CA TRP A 411 1.01 -52.19 10.62
C TRP A 411 0.78 -51.41 11.91
N ALA A 412 0.25 -50.19 11.82
CA ALA A 412 0.00 -49.37 13.00
C ALA A 412 -1.37 -48.68 12.94
N GLU A 413 -2.09 -48.76 14.05
CA GLU A 413 -3.36 -48.07 14.26
C GLU A 413 -3.23 -47.11 15.44
N ALA A 414 -3.89 -45.95 15.38
CA ALA A 414 -3.91 -45.00 16.49
C ALA A 414 -4.87 -45.48 17.59
N ILE A 415 -4.45 -45.37 18.86
CA ILE A 415 -5.23 -45.72 20.05
C ILE A 415 -5.38 -44.58 21.06
#